data_AF-A0AAD5JXF7-F1
#
_entry.id   AF-A0AAD5JXF7-F1
#
_cell.length_a   1.000
_cell.length_b   1.000
_cell.length_c   1.000
_cell.angle_alpha   90.00
_cell.angle_beta   90.00
_cell.angle_gamma   90.00
#
_symmetry.space_group_name_H-M   'P 1'
#
loop_
_entity.id
_entity.type
_entity.pdbx_description
1 polymer ?
#
loop_
_entity_poly.entity_id
_entity_poly.type
_entity_poly.pdbx_seq_one_letter_code
_entity_poly.pdbx_strand_id
1 'polypeptide(L)'
;MYLEQYDFRTNTWTSLPAKLSDSSSTVLMLRNRAFHSATLAPNGKIYITGGESVGYINDDIDLWEYDPEVGEFSPMQNTQVFSPYKITHSSQSAVALLDGRILYIMDFSNYIRVFDTNSNQVFDQEVQGYDKFYGGGNRPFNSSVSDYPNIRQGGSPVLAPNPRYIYVYGGSLQIDHIFQEIAHDIIILDIEMWT
;
A
#
# COMPACT_ATOMS: atom_id res chain seq x y z
N MET A 1 -18.15 -0.30 10.95
CA MET A 1 -17.79 -0.55 9.55
C MET A 1 -19.06 -0.81 8.79
N TYR A 2 -19.27 -0.12 7.68
CA TYR A 2 -20.41 -0.31 6.80
C TYR A 2 -19.88 -0.88 5.49
N LEU A 3 -20.38 -2.05 5.08
CA LEU A 3 -20.18 -2.55 3.74
C LEU A 3 -21.44 -2.20 2.96
N GLU A 4 -21.30 -1.37 1.94
CA GLU A 4 -22.41 -0.94 1.11
C GLU A 4 -22.21 -1.48 -0.29
N GLN A 5 -23.20 -2.22 -0.78
CA GLN A 5 -23.24 -2.70 -2.15
C GLN A 5 -24.27 -1.91 -2.93
N TYR A 6 -23.85 -1.38 -4.07
CA TYR A 6 -24.75 -0.84 -5.07
C TYR A 6 -24.99 -1.85 -6.19
N ASP A 7 -26.24 -2.23 -6.40
CA ASP A 7 -26.63 -3.08 -7.52
C ASP A 7 -27.17 -2.21 -8.68
N PHE A 8 -26.44 -2.18 -9.79
CA PHE A 8 -26.81 -1.45 -11.00
C PHE A 8 -28.08 -1.99 -11.68
N ARG A 9 -28.42 -3.26 -11.48
CA ARG A 9 -29.60 -3.90 -12.09
C ARG A 9 -30.88 -3.44 -11.43
N THR A 10 -30.83 -3.23 -10.12
CA THR A 10 -31.98 -2.79 -9.31
C THR A 10 -31.92 -1.30 -8.96
N ASN A 11 -30.78 -0.65 -9.18
CA ASN A 11 -30.52 0.74 -8.80
C ASN A 11 -30.74 0.98 -7.30
N THR A 12 -30.21 0.08 -6.46
CA THR A 12 -30.42 0.13 -5.00
C THR A 12 -29.12 -0.06 -4.24
N TRP A 13 -28.95 0.69 -3.16
CA TRP A 13 -27.94 0.46 -2.13
C TRP A 13 -28.44 -0.56 -1.11
N THR A 14 -27.60 -1.53 -0.77
CA THR A 14 -27.85 -2.52 0.28
C THR A 14 -26.70 -2.49 1.27
N SER A 15 -27.03 -2.42 2.57
CA SER A 15 -26.04 -2.60 3.63
C SER A 15 -25.82 -4.10 3.86
N LEU A 16 -24.56 -4.52 3.77
CA LEU A 16 -24.14 -5.90 4.00
C LEU A 16 -23.53 -6.04 5.40
N PRO A 17 -23.65 -7.22 6.04
CA PRO A 17 -23.00 -7.47 7.31
C PRO A 17 -21.48 -7.50 7.11
N ALA A 18 -20.76 -6.61 7.82
CA ALA A 18 -19.32 -6.70 7.98
C ALA A 18 -19.03 -7.44 9.30
N LYS A 19 -18.65 -8.71 9.20
CA LYS A 19 -18.33 -9.54 10.36
C LYS A 19 -16.82 -9.51 10.62
N LEU A 20 -16.43 -9.59 11.89
CA LEU A 20 -15.05 -9.83 12.27
C LEU A 20 -14.91 -11.30 12.63
N SER A 21 -13.86 -11.96 12.15
CA SER A 21 -13.58 -13.36 12.45
C SER A 21 -13.26 -13.60 13.94
N ASP A 22 -12.78 -12.56 14.64
CA ASP A 22 -12.66 -12.53 16.10
C ASP A 22 -13.23 -11.23 16.69
N SER A 23 -14.23 -11.36 17.57
CA SER A 23 -14.83 -10.26 18.33
C SER A 23 -13.86 -9.48 19.22
N SER A 24 -12.68 -10.05 19.56
CA SER A 24 -11.63 -9.39 20.34
C SER A 24 -10.82 -8.35 19.54
N SER A 25 -10.80 -8.48 18.21
CA SER A 25 -10.08 -7.59 17.27
C SER A 25 -10.88 -6.32 16.88
N THR A 26 -12.04 -6.12 17.49
CA THR A 26 -13.00 -5.03 17.23
C THR A 26 -12.39 -3.63 17.31
N VAL A 27 -11.30 -3.42 18.03
CA VAL A 27 -10.82 -2.06 18.35
C VAL A 27 -10.02 -1.39 17.22
N LEU A 28 -9.52 -2.14 16.22
CA LEU A 28 -8.59 -1.62 15.20
C LEU A 28 -9.21 -1.46 13.79
N MET A 29 -10.09 -2.36 13.34
CA MET A 29 -10.84 -2.20 12.07
C MET A 29 -11.94 -1.16 12.11
N LEU A 30 -12.48 -0.86 13.30
CA LEU A 30 -13.67 -0.02 13.45
C LEU A 30 -13.38 1.49 13.38
N ARG A 31 -12.15 1.90 13.05
CA ARG A 31 -11.78 3.32 13.01
C ARG A 31 -11.96 3.90 11.62
N ASN A 32 -12.56 5.09 11.57
CA ASN A 32 -12.66 5.87 10.35
C ASN A 32 -11.24 6.26 9.91
N ARG A 33 -10.85 5.82 8.71
CA ARG A 33 -9.54 6.10 8.11
C ARG A 33 -9.71 6.61 6.68
N ALA A 34 -8.81 7.50 6.25
CA ALA A 34 -8.72 7.97 4.86
C ALA A 34 -7.38 7.55 4.26
N PHE A 35 -7.22 7.61 2.93
CA PHE A 35 -5.95 7.32 2.24
C PHE A 35 -5.40 5.90 2.41
N HIS A 36 -6.26 4.92 2.75
CA HIS A 36 -5.90 3.51 2.79
C HIS A 36 -5.84 2.88 1.39
N SER A 37 -5.13 1.77 1.27
CA SER A 37 -5.15 0.91 0.08
C SER A 37 -6.10 -0.27 0.27
N ALA A 38 -6.82 -0.66 -0.77
CA ALA A 38 -7.59 -1.91 -0.82
C ALA A 38 -7.34 -2.58 -2.17
N THR A 39 -6.87 -3.83 -2.16
CA THR A 39 -6.48 -4.56 -3.39
C THR A 39 -7.05 -5.97 -3.41
N LEU A 40 -7.72 -6.34 -4.49
CA LEU A 40 -8.17 -7.70 -4.77
C LEU A 40 -6.98 -8.55 -5.23
N ALA A 41 -6.67 -9.62 -4.51
CA ALA A 41 -5.66 -10.60 -4.91
C ALA A 41 -6.25 -11.71 -5.81
N PRO A 42 -5.41 -12.46 -6.54
CA PRO A 42 -5.86 -13.61 -7.34
C PRO A 42 -6.56 -14.71 -6.54
N ASN A 43 -6.34 -14.77 -5.21
CA ASN A 43 -7.03 -15.72 -4.33
C ASN A 43 -8.49 -15.33 -4.02
N GLY A 44 -9.00 -14.23 -4.59
CA GLY A 44 -10.38 -13.77 -4.44
C GLY A 44 -10.63 -12.89 -3.21
N LYS A 45 -9.62 -12.67 -2.36
CA LYS A 45 -9.72 -11.87 -1.15
C LYS A 45 -9.20 -10.45 -1.36
N ILE A 46 -9.71 -9.52 -0.55
CA ILE A 46 -9.32 -8.11 -0.58
C ILE A 46 -8.41 -7.82 0.60
N TYR A 47 -7.24 -7.24 0.34
CA TYR A 47 -6.29 -6.86 1.37
C TYR A 47 -6.26 -5.35 1.53
N ILE A 48 -6.43 -4.91 2.78
CA ILE A 48 -6.60 -3.51 3.14
C ILE A 48 -5.47 -3.10 4.08
N THR A 49 -4.77 -2.01 3.77
CA THR A 49 -3.67 -1.53 4.59
C THR A 49 -3.55 -0.02 4.64
N GLY A 50 -2.98 0.47 5.74
CA GLY A 50 -2.64 1.86 5.99
C GLY A 50 -3.82 2.80 6.06
N GLY A 51 -3.59 4.01 5.54
CA GLY A 51 -4.43 5.17 5.73
C GLY A 51 -4.22 5.88 7.06
N GLU A 52 -4.77 7.09 7.15
CA GLU A 52 -4.67 7.97 8.29
C GLU A 52 -5.97 7.96 9.10
N SER A 53 -5.86 7.76 10.41
CA SER A 53 -6.96 7.92 11.37
C SER A 53 -6.69 9.12 12.27
N VAL A 54 -7.67 10.00 12.44
CA VAL A 54 -7.55 11.16 13.33
C VAL A 54 -7.38 10.70 14.78
N GLY A 55 -6.35 11.22 15.47
CA GLY A 55 -6.16 11.03 16.91
C GLY A 55 -5.41 9.77 17.35
N TYR A 56 -4.91 8.95 16.42
CA TYR A 56 -4.19 7.73 16.73
C TYR A 56 -2.88 7.64 15.95
N ILE A 57 -1.77 7.59 16.68
CA ILE A 57 -0.40 7.58 16.14
C ILE A 57 0.26 6.18 16.21
N ASN A 58 -0.44 5.17 16.75
CA ASN A 58 0.17 3.93 17.22
C ASN A 58 -0.75 2.70 17.03
N ASP A 59 -1.09 2.29 15.82
CA ASP A 59 -1.87 1.05 15.62
C ASP A 59 -0.94 -0.10 15.15
N ASP A 60 -0.98 -1.23 15.87
CA ASP A 60 -0.07 -2.38 15.70
C ASP A 60 -0.49 -3.33 14.56
N ILE A 61 -1.72 -3.20 14.04
CA ILE A 61 -2.24 -4.02 12.93
C ILE A 61 -2.69 -3.10 11.79
N ASP A 62 -1.84 -3.03 10.77
CA ASP A 62 -2.09 -2.22 9.59
C ASP A 62 -2.44 -3.03 8.34
N LEU A 63 -2.60 -4.35 8.44
CA LEU A 63 -3.02 -5.21 7.32
C LEU A 63 -4.22 -6.06 7.71
N TRP A 64 -5.25 -6.00 6.87
CA TRP A 64 -6.52 -6.69 7.04
C TRP A 64 -6.88 -7.47 5.79
N GLU A 65 -7.40 -8.66 5.97
CA GLU A 65 -8.01 -9.46 4.92
C GLU A 65 -9.53 -9.32 5.00
N TYR A 66 -10.17 -9.16 3.85
CA TYR A 66 -11.61 -9.28 3.68
C TYR A 66 -11.90 -10.43 2.73
N ASP A 67 -12.73 -11.36 3.17
CA ASP A 67 -13.26 -12.46 2.37
C ASP A 67 -14.69 -12.11 1.93
N PRO A 68 -14.90 -11.77 0.63
CA PRO A 68 -16.22 -11.42 0.12
C PRO A 68 -17.22 -12.59 0.09
N GLU A 69 -16.74 -13.85 0.08
CA GLU A 69 -17.62 -15.02 0.02
C GLU A 69 -18.38 -15.23 1.33
N VAL A 70 -17.73 -14.96 2.46
CA VAL A 70 -18.32 -15.09 3.81
C VAL A 70 -18.66 -13.75 4.46
N GLY A 71 -18.20 -12.65 3.89
CA GLY A 71 -18.41 -11.30 4.41
C GLY A 71 -17.64 -11.03 5.71
N GLU A 72 -16.46 -11.62 5.84
CA GLU A 72 -15.65 -11.58 7.07
C GLU A 72 -14.35 -10.82 6.87
N PHE A 73 -14.00 -10.03 7.87
CA PHE A 73 -12.73 -9.35 8.00
C PHE A 73 -11.87 -10.05 9.05
N SER A 74 -10.59 -10.27 8.73
CA SER A 74 -9.62 -10.92 9.59
C SER A 74 -8.35 -10.07 9.73
N PRO A 75 -7.86 -9.83 10.97
CA PRO A 75 -6.57 -9.17 11.16
C PRO A 75 -5.44 -10.10 10.71
N MET A 76 -4.50 -9.57 9.95
CA MET A 76 -3.28 -10.31 9.60
C MET A 76 -2.26 -10.18 10.73
N GLN A 77 -2.39 -11.03 11.76
CA GLN A 77 -1.63 -10.94 13.02
C GLN A 77 -0.12 -11.23 12.89
N ASN A 78 0.36 -11.68 11.73
CA ASN A 78 1.77 -12.00 11.51
C ASN A 78 2.58 -10.83 10.91
N THR A 79 2.04 -9.62 10.89
CA THR A 79 2.77 -8.43 10.43
C THR A 79 3.60 -7.83 11.56
N GLN A 80 4.55 -8.59 12.11
CA GLN A 80 5.79 -7.91 12.49
C GLN A 80 6.30 -7.26 11.18
N VAL A 81 6.83 -6.04 11.20
CA VAL A 81 7.35 -5.33 10.00
C VAL A 81 6.34 -4.40 9.26
N PHE A 82 5.47 -3.67 9.97
CA PHE A 82 5.28 -2.26 9.59
C PHE A 82 6.28 -1.47 10.45
N SER A 83 7.39 -1.07 9.84
CA SER A 83 8.57 -0.42 10.44
C SER A 83 8.27 0.56 11.60
N PRO A 84 9.16 0.66 12.63
CA PRO A 84 9.04 1.65 13.70
C PRO A 84 9.12 3.11 13.24
N TYR A 85 9.42 3.38 11.96
CA TYR A 85 9.33 4.72 11.37
C TYR A 85 7.88 5.05 11.00
N LYS A 86 7.15 5.50 12.03
CA LYS A 86 5.79 6.05 12.00
C LYS A 86 5.71 7.35 11.21
N ILE A 87 5.79 7.28 9.90
CA ILE A 87 5.23 8.33 9.05
C ILE A 87 3.91 7.77 8.53
N THR A 88 2.84 8.52 8.77
CA THR A 88 1.50 8.22 8.29
C THR A 88 1.55 8.09 6.77
N HIS A 89 1.53 6.86 6.27
CA HIS A 89 1.74 6.56 4.85
C HIS A 89 0.52 7.04 4.03
N SER A 90 0.48 8.33 3.71
CA SER A 90 -0.67 9.02 3.12
C SER A 90 -0.83 8.87 1.60
N SER A 91 -0.06 8.00 0.93
CA SER A 91 -0.53 7.48 -0.37
C SER A 91 0.04 6.11 -0.64
N GLN A 92 -0.87 5.14 -0.75
CA GLN A 92 -0.53 3.72 -0.82
C GLN A 92 -1.25 3.10 -2.00
N SER A 93 -0.76 3.43 -3.19
CA SER A 93 -1.25 2.73 -4.36
C SER A 93 -0.71 1.32 -4.36
N ALA A 94 -1.48 0.39 -4.89
CA ALA A 94 -1.12 -1.01 -4.86
C ALA A 94 -1.58 -1.73 -6.11
N VAL A 95 -0.89 -2.82 -6.42
CA VAL A 95 -1.20 -3.68 -7.55
C VAL A 95 -1.06 -5.14 -7.13
N ALA A 96 -2.07 -5.93 -7.47
CA ALA A 96 -2.00 -7.38 -7.34
C ALA A 96 -1.29 -7.99 -8.55
N LEU A 97 -0.40 -8.94 -8.27
CA LEU A 97 0.31 -9.75 -9.24
C LEU A 97 -0.39 -11.10 -9.39
N LEU A 98 -0.25 -11.72 -10.57
CA LEU A 98 -0.90 -13.00 -10.89
C LEU A 98 -0.39 -14.18 -10.04
N ASP A 99 0.77 -14.03 -9.41
CA ASP A 99 1.38 -15.05 -8.54
C ASP A 99 0.92 -14.99 -7.09
N GLY A 100 0.01 -14.09 -6.74
CA GLY A 100 -0.52 -13.95 -5.39
C GLY A 100 0.20 -12.90 -4.54
N ARG A 101 1.15 -12.14 -5.09
CA ARG A 101 1.76 -11.01 -4.39
C ARG A 101 0.95 -9.72 -4.59
N ILE A 102 0.98 -8.84 -3.61
CA ILE A 102 0.50 -7.45 -3.68
C ILE A 102 1.67 -6.53 -3.42
N LEU A 103 1.87 -5.57 -4.30
CA LEU A 103 2.91 -4.56 -4.19
C LEU A 103 2.27 -3.25 -3.74
N TYR A 104 2.74 -2.72 -2.63
CA TYR A 104 2.36 -1.44 -2.09
C TYR A 104 3.46 -0.43 -2.39
N ILE A 105 3.12 0.52 -3.26
CA ILE A 105 3.96 1.69 -3.50
C ILE A 105 3.65 2.67 -2.38
N MET A 106 4.52 2.65 -1.38
CA MET A 106 4.42 3.49 -0.19
C MET A 106 5.17 4.81 -0.41
N ASP A 107 5.33 5.58 0.66
CA ASP A 107 5.94 6.90 0.71
C ASP A 107 7.47 6.87 0.51
N PHE A 108 8.18 7.87 1.04
CA PHE A 108 9.57 8.29 0.77
C PHE A 108 10.64 7.28 1.24
N SER A 109 10.50 6.05 0.78
CA SER A 109 11.45 4.97 0.99
C SER A 109 11.87 4.44 -0.38
N ASN A 110 13.10 3.95 -0.46
CA ASN A 110 13.56 3.20 -1.64
C ASN A 110 13.00 1.77 -1.67
N TYR A 111 11.93 1.50 -0.93
CA TYR A 111 11.39 0.17 -0.77
C TYR A 111 9.97 0.11 -1.30
N ILE A 112 9.68 -0.95 -2.05
CA ILE A 112 8.32 -1.37 -2.35
C ILE A 112 7.99 -2.47 -1.37
N ARG A 113 6.91 -2.29 -0.63
CA ARG A 113 6.45 -3.34 0.28
C ARG A 113 5.68 -4.38 -0.52
N VAL A 114 6.02 -5.64 -0.29
CA VAL A 114 5.40 -6.78 -0.94
C VAL A 114 4.72 -7.62 0.12
N PHE A 115 3.46 -7.97 -0.14
CA PHE A 115 2.73 -8.95 0.64
C PHE A 115 2.45 -10.17 -0.22
N ASP A 116 2.94 -11.34 0.18
CA ASP A 116 2.65 -12.61 -0.47
C ASP A 116 1.46 -13.29 0.22
N THR A 117 0.34 -13.37 -0.50
CA THR A 117 -0.92 -13.96 -0.01
C THR A 117 -0.86 -15.47 0.14
N ASN A 118 0.10 -16.16 -0.49
CA ASN A 118 0.25 -17.60 -0.40
C ASN A 118 0.93 -18.00 0.91
N SER A 119 1.95 -17.23 1.32
CA SER A 119 2.75 -17.48 2.52
C SER A 119 2.34 -16.63 3.72
N ASN A 120 1.49 -15.61 3.50
CA ASN A 120 1.16 -14.57 4.48
C ASN A 120 2.41 -13.85 5.03
N GLN A 121 3.39 -13.61 4.15
CA GLN A 121 4.63 -12.92 4.49
C GLN A 121 4.67 -11.51 3.88
N VAL A 122 5.29 -10.60 4.61
CA VAL A 122 5.58 -9.24 4.16
C VAL A 122 7.09 -9.09 4.06
N PHE A 123 7.57 -8.51 2.97
CA PHE A 123 8.96 -8.14 2.79
C PHE A 123 9.10 -6.82 2.05
N ASP A 124 10.24 -6.15 2.24
CA ASP A 124 10.55 -4.89 1.59
C ASP A 124 11.54 -5.14 0.45
N GLN A 125 11.15 -4.76 -0.76
CA GLN A 125 12.01 -4.83 -1.94
C GLN A 125 12.68 -3.49 -2.17
N GLU A 126 13.99 -3.43 -2.01
CA GLU A 126 14.75 -2.24 -2.36
C GLU A 126 14.74 -2.02 -3.87
N VAL A 127 14.38 -0.80 -4.28
CA VAL A 127 14.50 -0.27 -5.63
C VAL A 127 15.48 0.88 -5.56
N GLN A 128 16.59 0.75 -6.28
CA GLN A 128 17.64 1.77 -6.25
C GLN A 128 17.14 3.08 -6.84
N GLY A 129 17.04 4.11 -5.99
CA GLY A 129 16.53 5.42 -6.37
C GLY A 129 16.29 6.33 -5.18
N TYR A 130 17.36 6.59 -4.40
CA TYR A 130 17.66 7.82 -3.64
C TYR A 130 17.96 7.71 -2.13
N ASP A 131 19.13 8.22 -1.73
CA ASP A 131 19.44 8.62 -0.35
C ASP A 131 19.47 10.17 -0.27
N LYS A 132 18.34 10.82 0.04
CA LYS A 132 18.40 12.02 0.91
C LYS A 132 17.63 11.73 2.16
N PHE A 133 18.39 11.62 3.23
CA PHE A 133 17.90 11.75 4.58
C PHE A 133 17.05 13.02 4.78
N TYR A 134 15.92 12.78 5.42
CA TYR A 134 15.23 13.74 6.27
C TYR A 134 16.16 14.22 7.39
N GLY A 135 16.26 15.54 7.55
CA GLY A 135 16.86 16.16 8.74
C GLY A 135 18.26 16.72 8.52
N GLY A 136 18.35 17.95 7.99
CA GLY A 136 19.25 19.03 8.41
C GLY A 136 20.73 18.77 8.75
N GLY A 137 21.32 17.63 8.41
CA GLY A 137 22.68 17.24 8.75
C GLY A 137 23.56 17.21 7.51
N ASN A 138 24.50 18.15 7.41
CA ASN A 138 25.53 18.17 6.37
C ASN A 138 26.38 16.89 6.44
N ARG A 139 26.06 15.88 5.63
CA ARG A 139 27.03 14.85 5.23
C ARG A 139 27.48 15.12 3.78
N PRO A 140 28.76 14.88 3.46
CA PRO A 140 29.30 15.22 2.15
C PRO A 140 28.57 14.43 1.07
N PHE A 141 27.98 15.19 0.14
CA PHE A 141 27.44 14.72 -1.14
C PHE A 141 28.45 13.80 -1.82
N ASN A 142 28.10 12.55 -2.06
CA ASN A 142 28.71 11.81 -3.16
C ASN A 142 27.77 11.99 -4.37
N SER A 143 28.15 12.88 -5.27
CA SER A 143 27.36 13.37 -6.41
C SER A 143 27.23 12.36 -7.56
N SER A 144 26.99 11.10 -7.25
CA SER A 144 26.52 10.11 -8.23
C SER A 144 25.01 10.01 -8.08
N VAL A 145 24.30 11.05 -8.50
CA VAL A 145 22.84 11.02 -8.64
C VAL A 145 22.54 9.81 -9.51
N SER A 146 21.85 8.81 -8.98
CA SER A 146 21.45 7.65 -9.80
C SER A 146 20.62 8.19 -10.95
N ASP A 147 20.98 7.90 -12.20
CA ASP A 147 20.26 8.29 -13.43
C ASP A 147 18.83 7.71 -13.53
N TYR A 148 18.28 7.19 -12.43
CA TYR A 148 17.04 6.46 -12.34
C TYR A 148 15.94 7.31 -11.66
N PRO A 149 14.69 7.23 -12.15
CA PRO A 149 13.56 7.93 -11.55
C PRO A 149 13.24 7.36 -10.17
N ASN A 150 13.01 8.23 -9.19
CA ASN A 150 12.64 7.82 -7.83
C ASN A 150 11.23 7.21 -7.81
N ILE A 151 10.96 6.35 -6.84
CA ILE A 151 9.59 5.91 -6.53
C ILE A 151 8.82 7.10 -5.96
N ARG A 152 7.55 7.23 -6.39
CA ARG A 152 6.71 8.41 -6.15
C ARG A 152 5.52 8.04 -5.29
N GLN A 153 5.24 8.89 -4.32
CA GLN A 153 4.01 8.82 -3.55
C GLN A 153 2.81 9.06 -4.49
N GLY A 154 1.76 8.24 -4.36
CA GLY A 154 0.51 8.42 -5.10
C GLY A 154 0.62 8.16 -6.61
N GLY A 155 1.71 7.56 -7.08
CA GLY A 155 1.79 7.01 -8.43
C GLY A 155 0.73 5.92 -8.62
N SER A 156 0.25 5.70 -9.84
CA SER A 156 -0.76 4.68 -10.14
C SER A 156 -0.11 3.44 -10.75
N PRO A 157 0.16 2.37 -9.97
CA PRO A 157 0.71 1.13 -10.48
C PRO A 157 -0.35 0.32 -11.21
N VAL A 158 0.06 -0.28 -12.32
CA VAL A 158 -0.74 -1.24 -13.07
C VAL A 158 0.15 -2.36 -13.58
N LEU A 159 -0.40 -3.58 -13.61
CA LEU A 159 0.28 -4.73 -14.19
C LEU A 159 0.47 -4.50 -15.70
N ALA A 160 1.68 -4.72 -16.20
CA ALA A 160 1.94 -4.66 -17.63
C ALA A 160 1.38 -5.92 -18.35
N PRO A 161 1.19 -5.88 -19.69
CA PRO A 161 0.77 -7.06 -20.45
C PRO A 161 1.72 -8.27 -20.29
N ASN A 162 3.01 -8.00 -20.08
CA ASN A 162 3.97 -8.99 -19.61
C ASN A 162 4.01 -8.91 -18.07
N PRO A 163 3.62 -9.97 -17.33
CA PRO A 163 3.53 -9.95 -15.87
C PRO A 163 4.87 -9.80 -15.16
N ARG A 164 5.99 -9.82 -15.90
CA ARG A 164 7.32 -9.43 -15.42
C ARG A 164 7.43 -7.94 -15.05
N TYR A 165 6.56 -7.09 -15.59
CA TYR A 165 6.69 -5.65 -15.44
C TYR A 165 5.46 -5.00 -14.80
N ILE A 166 5.70 -3.88 -14.13
CA ILE A 166 4.67 -2.98 -13.59
C ILE A 166 4.93 -1.59 -14.11
N TYR A 167 3.87 -0.90 -14.53
CA TYR A 167 3.94 0.51 -14.91
C TYR A 167 3.41 1.36 -13.78
N VAL A 168 4.17 2.37 -13.35
CA VAL A 168 3.77 3.35 -12.34
C VAL A 168 3.66 4.69 -13.01
N TYR A 169 2.44 5.22 -13.08
CA TYR A 169 2.15 6.50 -13.71
C TYR A 169 2.12 7.63 -12.68
N GLY A 170 2.83 8.72 -12.93
CA GLY A 170 2.70 9.94 -12.15
C GLY A 170 3.15 9.79 -10.69
N GLY A 171 2.45 10.49 -9.79
CA GLY A 171 2.80 10.64 -8.37
C GLY A 171 3.56 11.93 -8.05
N SER A 172 4.10 12.03 -6.83
CA SER A 172 4.88 13.19 -6.42
C SER A 172 6.19 12.84 -5.72
N LEU A 173 7.17 13.73 -5.92
CA LEU A 173 8.44 13.76 -5.21
C LEU A 173 8.38 14.93 -4.22
N GLN A 174 8.70 14.67 -2.95
CA GLN A 174 8.78 15.61 -1.80
C GLN A 174 7.55 15.78 -0.86
N ILE A 175 7.84 15.89 0.46
CA ILE A 175 6.88 15.88 1.59
C ILE A 175 6.36 17.28 1.98
N ASP A 176 7.13 18.35 1.80
CA ASP A 176 6.72 19.65 2.37
C ASP A 176 5.70 20.36 1.46
N HIS A 177 4.58 20.78 2.04
CA HIS A 177 3.43 21.46 1.40
C HIS A 177 3.74 22.73 0.59
N ILE A 178 5.01 23.10 0.48
CA ILE A 178 5.49 24.37 -0.09
C ILE A 178 6.13 24.14 -1.48
N PHE A 179 6.65 22.93 -1.77
CA PHE A 179 7.20 22.57 -3.09
C PHE A 179 6.97 21.07 -3.37
N GLN A 180 5.97 20.76 -4.19
CA GLN A 180 5.67 19.39 -4.64
C GLN A 180 6.04 19.26 -6.12
N GLU A 181 6.94 18.34 -6.44
CA GLU A 181 7.21 17.99 -7.84
C GLU A 181 6.19 16.93 -8.29
N ILE A 182 5.29 17.32 -9.18
CA ILE A 182 4.28 16.44 -9.75
C ILE A 182 4.84 15.79 -11.01
N ALA A 183 4.72 14.47 -11.03
CA ALA A 183 5.12 13.58 -12.10
C ALA A 183 4.07 13.48 -13.21
N HIS A 184 4.53 13.35 -14.44
CA HIS A 184 3.68 13.00 -15.59
C HIS A 184 4.29 11.90 -16.46
N ASP A 185 5.33 11.24 -15.94
CA ASP A 185 6.07 10.16 -16.58
C ASP A 185 5.60 8.77 -16.10
N ILE A 186 6.19 7.74 -16.73
CA ILE A 186 5.92 6.33 -16.44
C ILE A 186 7.22 5.69 -15.98
N ILE A 187 7.19 5.03 -14.84
CA ILE A 187 8.27 4.17 -14.36
C ILE A 187 7.89 2.72 -14.68
N ILE A 188 8.83 1.96 -15.25
CA ILE A 188 8.65 0.53 -15.50
C ILE A 188 9.52 -0.23 -14.51
N LEU A 189 8.90 -1.06 -13.68
CA LEU A 189 9.58 -1.89 -12.69
C LEU A 189 9.65 -3.33 -13.19
N ASP A 190 10.85 -3.91 -13.21
CA ASP A 190 11.07 -5.34 -13.47
C ASP A 190 11.03 -6.09 -12.14
N ILE A 191 10.11 -7.06 -12.04
CA ILE A 191 9.83 -7.79 -10.81
C ILE A 191 10.25 -9.27 -10.86
N GLU A 192 10.98 -9.69 -11.90
CA GLU A 192 11.39 -11.09 -12.10
C GLU A 192 12.20 -11.65 -10.91
N MET A 193 13.05 -10.81 -10.30
CA MET A 193 13.98 -11.21 -9.25
C MET A 193 13.48 -10.92 -7.83
N TRP A 194 12.26 -10.39 -7.68
CA TRP A 194 11.71 -10.08 -6.36
C TRP A 194 11.22 -11.41 -5.76
N THR A 195 11.87 -11.90 -4.72
CA THR A 195 11.56 -13.17 -4.04
C THR A 195 11.65 -13.00 -2.54
#